data_AF-A0A7V9MDX1-F1
#
_entry.id   AF-A0A7V9MDX1-F1
#
_cell.length_a   1.000
_cell.length_b   1.000
_cell.length_c   1.000
_cell.angle_alpha   90.00
_cell.angle_beta   90.00
_cell.angle_gamma   90.00
#
_symmetry.space_group_name_H-M   'P 1'
#
loop_
_entity.id
_entity.type
_entity.pdbx_description
1 polymer ?
#
loop_
_entity_poly.entity_id
_entity_poly.type
_entity_poly.pdbx_seq_one_letter_code
_entity_poly.pdbx_strand_id
1 'polypeptide(L)'
;MPARSPRHCFAATADGGSSWQAANWGIRAYFLPDEWPEFGQCVHKVASHPQRPERMYLQNYNGVYRTDDAGTLWQSIAAGLPCDFGFPAVNDPHDPECSYLFPLVADGERIPPAGRAAVWRSRDAGESWEALDQVCQPRALTPP
;
A
#
# COMPACT_ATOMS: atom_id res chain seq x y z
N MET A 1 16.45 3.66 -29.74
CA MET A 1 15.41 2.86 -29.04
C MET A 1 14.45 3.85 -28.39
N PRO A 2 13.12 3.75 -28.54
CA PRO A 2 12.24 4.71 -27.89
C PRO A 2 12.26 4.43 -26.39
N ALA A 3 12.57 5.45 -25.60
CA ALA A 3 12.44 5.41 -24.15
C ALA A 3 10.98 5.06 -23.83
N ARG A 4 10.76 3.89 -23.23
CA ARG A 4 9.46 3.57 -22.65
C ARG A 4 9.25 4.59 -21.54
N SER A 5 8.26 5.46 -21.69
CA SER A 5 7.87 6.38 -20.62
C SER A 5 7.71 5.59 -19.32
N PRO A 6 8.34 6.01 -18.21
CA PRO A 6 8.15 5.35 -16.94
C PRO A 6 6.66 5.38 -16.61
N ARG A 7 6.06 4.19 -16.51
CA ARG A 7 4.66 4.02 -16.15
C ARG A 7 4.63 4.01 -14.63
N HIS A 8 4.31 5.18 -14.07
CA HIS A 8 4.17 5.46 -12.64
C HIS A 8 5.50 5.70 -11.92
N CYS A 9 5.57 6.82 -11.19
CA CYS A 9 6.62 7.15 -10.24
C CYS A 9 5.97 7.86 -9.05
N PHE A 10 6.45 7.59 -7.83
CA PHE A 10 6.19 8.46 -6.69
C PHE A 10 7.34 9.47 -6.60
N ALA A 11 6.99 10.75 -6.50
CA ALA A 11 7.92 11.86 -6.43
C ALA A 11 7.48 12.83 -5.33
N ALA A 12 8.44 13.46 -4.67
CA ALA A 12 8.23 14.42 -3.60
C ALA A 12 8.76 15.81 -3.98
N THR A 13 8.21 16.84 -3.36
CA THR A 13 8.64 18.23 -3.50
C THR A 13 8.75 18.87 -2.12
N ALA A 14 9.73 19.75 -1.95
CA ALA A 14 9.93 20.57 -0.74
C ALA A 14 9.75 22.07 -0.99
N ASP A 15 9.47 22.47 -2.24
CA ASP A 15 9.45 23.86 -2.70
C ASP A 15 8.11 24.23 -3.38
N GLY A 16 7.03 23.59 -2.95
CA GLY A 16 5.68 23.84 -3.47
C GLY A 16 5.48 23.34 -4.91
N GLY A 17 6.27 22.39 -5.37
CA GLY A 17 6.17 21.78 -6.71
C GLY A 17 7.03 22.46 -7.77
N SER A 18 7.95 23.34 -7.38
CA SER A 18 8.90 23.98 -8.30
C SER A 18 9.96 22.99 -8.78
N SER A 19 10.34 22.02 -7.93
CA SER A 19 11.17 20.87 -8.26
C SER A 19 10.63 19.59 -7.63
N TRP A 20 11.02 18.46 -8.23
CA TRP A 20 10.58 17.12 -7.84
C TRP A 20 11.76 16.16 -7.80
N GLN A 21 11.74 15.26 -6.82
CA GLN A 21 12.74 14.20 -6.68
C GLN A 21 12.03 12.85 -6.57
N ALA A 22 12.65 11.81 -7.10
CA ALA A 22 12.14 10.45 -6.96
C ALA A 22 12.12 10.04 -5.47
N ALA A 23 11.05 9.39 -5.04
CA ALA A 23 10.84 8.99 -3.65
C ALA A 23 10.52 7.48 -3.56
N ASN A 24 11.18 6.65 -4.37
CA ASN A 24 10.88 5.22 -4.52
C ASN A 24 11.91 4.28 -3.87
N TRP A 25 12.87 4.82 -3.10
CA TRP A 25 13.94 4.02 -2.50
C TRP A 25 13.36 2.96 -1.55
N GLY A 26 13.75 1.69 -1.75
CA GLY A 26 13.23 0.56 -0.98
C GLY A 26 11.90 -0.02 -1.51
N ILE A 27 11.36 0.49 -2.62
CA ILE A 27 10.23 -0.12 -3.34
C ILE A 27 10.74 -0.96 -4.51
N ARG A 28 10.37 -2.24 -4.52
CA ARG A 28 10.81 -3.21 -5.53
C ARG A 28 9.98 -3.08 -6.82
N ALA A 29 10.64 -3.18 -7.97
CA ALA A 29 10.03 -3.27 -9.28
C ALA A 29 10.43 -4.59 -9.96
N TYR A 30 9.86 -5.72 -9.50
CA TYR A 30 10.26 -7.07 -9.91
C TYR A 30 10.17 -7.34 -11.44
N PHE A 31 9.38 -6.54 -12.17
CA PHE A 31 9.18 -6.68 -13.62
C PHE A 31 10.26 -5.94 -14.44
N LEU A 32 11.22 -5.29 -13.80
CA LEU A 32 12.33 -4.58 -14.45
C LEU A 32 13.66 -5.37 -14.32
N PRO A 33 14.62 -5.18 -15.24
CA PRO A 33 15.92 -5.84 -15.16
C PRO A 33 16.73 -5.47 -13.91
N ASP A 34 16.65 -4.21 -13.49
CA ASP A 34 17.05 -3.77 -12.15
C ASP A 34 15.78 -3.70 -11.31
N GLU A 35 15.71 -4.50 -10.26
CA GLU A 35 14.54 -4.59 -9.38
C GLU A 35 14.48 -3.46 -8.34
N TRP A 36 15.55 -2.67 -8.20
CA TRP A 36 15.63 -1.53 -7.29
C TRP A 36 15.98 -0.22 -8.01
N PRO A 37 15.26 0.15 -9.07
CA PRO A 37 15.58 1.34 -9.85
C PRO A 37 15.14 2.61 -9.11
N GLU A 38 15.71 3.75 -9.49
CA GLU A 38 15.29 5.07 -8.99
C GLU A 38 13.80 5.37 -9.34
N PHE A 39 13.35 4.90 -10.49
CA PHE A 39 11.98 5.06 -10.99
C PHE A 39 11.52 3.86 -11.83
N GLY A 40 10.20 3.73 -12.01
CA GLY A 40 9.58 2.65 -12.81
C GLY A 40 8.73 1.68 -11.99
N GLN A 41 8.64 1.89 -10.68
CA GLN A 41 7.72 1.20 -9.77
C GLN A 41 6.26 1.46 -10.15
N CYS A 42 5.41 0.44 -9.98
CA CYS A 42 3.99 0.57 -10.29
C CYS A 42 3.18 0.81 -9.01
N VAL A 43 3.34 2.00 -8.43
CA VAL A 43 2.63 2.42 -7.22
C VAL A 43 1.13 2.55 -7.52
N HIS A 44 0.29 1.88 -6.74
CA HIS A 44 -1.16 1.93 -6.89
C HIS A 44 -1.80 2.99 -5.99
N LYS A 45 -1.34 3.08 -4.74
CA LYS A 45 -1.89 4.02 -3.77
C LYS A 45 -0.85 4.36 -2.71
N VAL A 46 -0.80 5.63 -2.34
CA VAL A 46 -0.13 6.14 -1.14
C VAL A 46 -1.18 6.77 -0.22
N ALA A 47 -1.06 6.50 1.08
CA ALA A 47 -1.90 7.05 2.13
C ALA A 47 -1.00 7.67 3.21
N SER A 48 -1.11 8.99 3.38
CA SER A 48 -0.45 9.74 4.45
C SER A 48 -1.42 9.98 5.62
N HIS A 49 -0.90 9.96 6.84
CA HIS A 49 -1.69 10.29 8.03
C HIS A 49 -1.67 11.81 8.30
N PRO A 50 -2.81 12.46 8.56
CA PRO A 50 -2.86 13.93 8.72
C PRO A 50 -2.11 14.43 9.97
N GLN A 51 -2.06 13.63 11.04
CA GLN A 51 -1.34 14.00 12.27
C GLN A 51 0.11 13.51 12.31
N ARG A 52 0.50 12.64 11.37
CA ARG A 52 1.83 12.01 11.32
C ARG A 52 2.27 11.83 9.85
N PRO A 53 2.45 12.93 9.11
CA PRO A 53 2.61 12.90 7.66
C PRO A 53 3.92 12.26 7.18
N GLU A 54 4.93 12.15 8.06
CA GLU A 54 6.16 11.41 7.76
C GLU A 54 5.93 9.91 7.65
N ARG A 55 4.85 9.40 8.27
CA ARG A 55 4.42 8.02 8.14
C ARG A 55 3.39 7.88 7.03
N MET A 56 3.73 7.04 6.05
CA MET A 56 2.85 6.73 4.93
C MET A 56 2.86 5.24 4.63
N TYR A 57 1.71 4.76 4.14
CA TYR A 57 1.53 3.39 3.67
C TYR A 57 1.31 3.39 2.17
N LEU A 58 1.87 2.39 1.51
CA LEU A 58 1.88 2.30 0.06
C LEU A 58 1.52 0.89 -0.37
N GLN A 59 0.52 0.79 -1.26
CA GLN A 59 0.26 -0.40 -2.04
C GLN A 59 0.96 -0.25 -3.39
N ASN A 60 1.92 -1.13 -3.66
CA ASN A 60 2.58 -1.27 -4.95
C ASN A 60 1.89 -2.36 -5.77
N TYR A 61 2.26 -2.52 -7.03
CA TYR A 61 1.85 -3.65 -7.84
C TYR A 61 2.21 -4.98 -7.20
N ASN A 62 3.46 -5.15 -6.77
CA ASN A 62 3.84 -6.22 -5.86
C ASN A 62 4.53 -5.62 -4.65
N GLY A 63 3.96 -5.85 -3.49
CA GLY A 63 4.48 -5.38 -2.22
C GLY A 63 3.59 -4.31 -1.60
N VAL A 64 3.65 -4.30 -0.28
CA VAL A 64 3.03 -3.30 0.59
C VAL A 64 4.17 -2.71 1.40
N TYR A 65 4.23 -1.39 1.47
CA TYR A 65 5.36 -0.68 2.06
C TYR A 65 4.90 0.37 3.08
N ARG A 66 5.77 0.64 4.05
CA ARG A 66 5.69 1.77 4.97
C ARG A 66 6.94 2.65 4.80
N THR A 67 6.76 3.94 4.97
CA THR A 67 7.85 4.89 5.26
C THR A 67 7.60 5.55 6.60
N ASP A 68 8.67 5.91 7.29
CA ASP A 68 8.67 6.67 8.55
C ASP A 68 9.41 8.02 8.41
N ASP A 69 9.87 8.34 7.19
CA ASP A 69 10.74 9.47 6.87
C ASP A 69 10.26 10.24 5.63
N ALA A 70 8.93 10.36 5.50
CA ALA A 70 8.26 11.12 4.44
C ALA A 70 8.56 10.63 3.02
N GLY A 71 8.80 9.32 2.85
CA GLY A 71 9.03 8.69 1.56
C GLY A 71 10.49 8.69 1.11
N THR A 72 11.42 9.00 2.02
CA THR A 72 12.87 8.90 1.73
C THR A 72 13.29 7.44 1.63
N LEU A 73 12.79 6.57 2.53
CA LEU A 73 12.99 5.13 2.50
C LEU A 73 11.68 4.39 2.78
N TRP A 74 11.43 3.37 1.98
CA TRP A 74 10.30 2.46 2.12
C TRP A 74 10.76 1.08 2.59
N GLN A 75 10.01 0.50 3.51
CA GLN A 75 10.24 -0.83 4.07
C GLN A 75 9.04 -1.72 3.76
N SER A 76 9.29 -2.94 3.31
CA SER A 76 8.20 -3.89 3.05
C SER A 76 7.52 -4.27 4.37
N ILE A 77 6.19 -4.18 4.38
CA ILE A 77 5.31 -4.59 5.48
C ILE A 77 4.34 -5.68 5.01
N ALA A 78 4.64 -6.38 3.92
CA ALA A 78 3.74 -7.38 3.35
C ALA A 78 3.73 -8.72 4.10
N ALA A 79 4.63 -8.89 5.09
CA ALA A 79 4.72 -10.13 5.87
C ALA A 79 3.41 -10.42 6.61
N GLY A 80 2.88 -11.64 6.46
CA GLY A 80 1.62 -12.06 7.08
C GLY A 80 0.36 -11.80 6.25
N LEU A 81 0.44 -11.02 5.16
CA LEU A 81 -0.65 -10.91 4.20
C LEU A 81 -0.80 -12.19 3.37
N PRO A 82 -2.02 -12.52 2.90
CA PRO A 82 -2.27 -13.70 2.08
C PRO A 82 -1.67 -13.55 0.66
N CYS A 83 -1.49 -12.32 0.21
CA CYS A 83 -0.82 -11.93 -1.03
C CYS A 83 -0.42 -10.44 -0.91
N ASP A 84 0.56 -10.03 -1.72
CA ASP A 84 1.13 -8.68 -1.67
C ASP A 84 0.70 -7.78 -2.85
N PHE A 85 -0.21 -8.28 -3.69
CA PHE A 85 -0.86 -7.55 -4.77
C PHE A 85 -2.22 -7.02 -4.29
N GLY A 86 -2.56 -5.80 -4.70
CA GLY A 86 -3.79 -5.11 -4.29
C GLY A 86 -3.82 -3.71 -4.88
N PHE A 87 -4.85 -2.92 -4.62
CA PHE A 87 -4.93 -1.52 -5.10
C PHE A 87 -5.13 -0.51 -3.97
N PRO A 88 -6.12 -0.68 -3.08
CA PRO A 88 -6.37 0.33 -2.06
C PRO A 88 -5.42 0.17 -0.87
N ALA A 89 -4.97 1.31 -0.36
CA ALA A 89 -4.39 1.46 0.95
C ALA A 89 -5.00 2.72 1.60
N VAL A 90 -5.45 2.60 2.84
CA VAL A 90 -6.00 3.71 3.62
C VAL A 90 -5.54 3.61 5.07
N ASN A 91 -5.41 4.76 5.73
CA ASN A 91 -5.02 4.86 7.13
C ASN A 91 -6.27 5.17 7.97
N ASP A 92 -6.29 4.76 9.22
CA ASP A 92 -7.23 5.34 10.19
C ASP A 92 -6.86 6.81 10.41
N PRO A 93 -7.79 7.78 10.29
CA PRO A 93 -7.46 9.20 10.48
C PRO A 93 -7.15 9.59 11.94
N HIS A 94 -7.41 8.70 12.91
CA HIS A 94 -7.15 8.92 14.34
C HIS A 94 -6.02 8.05 14.90
N ASP A 95 -5.47 7.13 14.10
CA ASP A 95 -4.43 6.21 14.52
C ASP A 95 -3.42 6.00 13.38
N PRO A 96 -2.22 6.63 13.46
CA PRO A 96 -1.20 6.51 12.42
C PRO A 96 -0.56 5.13 12.34
N GLU A 97 -0.79 4.23 13.29
CA GLU A 97 -0.32 2.84 13.26
C GLU A 97 -1.32 1.93 12.54
N CYS A 98 -2.56 2.39 12.36
CA CYS A 98 -3.65 1.60 11.81
C CYS A 98 -3.81 1.84 10.30
N SER A 99 -3.74 0.74 9.53
CA SER A 99 -3.91 0.79 8.08
C SER A 99 -4.76 -0.37 7.58
N TYR A 100 -5.40 -0.17 6.43
CA TYR A 100 -6.29 -1.13 5.80
C TYR A 100 -5.93 -1.35 4.35
N LEU A 101 -5.98 -2.61 3.93
CA LEU A 101 -5.70 -3.07 2.57
C LEU A 101 -6.82 -3.97 2.07
N PHE A 102 -6.85 -4.17 0.75
CA PHE A 102 -7.68 -5.18 0.11
C PHE A 102 -6.82 -6.02 -0.84
N PRO A 103 -6.26 -7.14 -0.35
CA PRO A 103 -5.38 -8.00 -1.15
C PRO A 103 -6.14 -8.74 -2.27
N LEU A 104 -5.50 -8.91 -3.42
CA LEU A 104 -5.97 -9.67 -4.57
C LEU A 104 -4.84 -10.62 -5.02
N VAL A 105 -5.18 -11.76 -5.64
CA VAL A 105 -4.19 -12.82 -5.95
C VAL A 105 -3.04 -12.30 -6.81
N ALA A 106 -3.34 -11.70 -7.97
CA ALA A 106 -2.34 -11.16 -8.87
C ALA A 106 -2.96 -10.19 -9.89
N ASP A 107 -2.11 -9.59 -10.72
CA ASP A 107 -2.49 -8.75 -11.85
C ASP A 107 -3.36 -9.46 -12.90
N GLY A 108 -3.03 -10.72 -13.19
CA GLY A 108 -3.76 -11.62 -14.07
C GLY A 108 -4.94 -12.31 -13.40
N GLU A 109 -5.05 -12.23 -12.07
CA GLU A 109 -6.08 -12.88 -11.27
C GLU A 109 -6.58 -11.93 -10.17
N ARG A 110 -7.38 -10.94 -10.58
CA ARG A 110 -7.83 -9.84 -9.70
C ARG A 110 -9.04 -10.21 -8.85
N ILE A 111 -8.95 -11.35 -8.17
CA ILE A 111 -9.96 -11.83 -7.23
C ILE A 111 -9.36 -11.94 -5.83
N PRO A 112 -10.18 -11.92 -4.77
CA PRO A 112 -9.69 -12.14 -3.42
C PRO A 112 -9.05 -13.52 -3.27
N PRO A 113 -7.99 -13.66 -2.45
CA PRO A 113 -7.39 -14.95 -2.13
C PRO A 113 -8.43 -15.98 -1.68
N ALA A 114 -8.35 -17.19 -2.24
CA ALA A 114 -9.30 -18.28 -2.02
C ALA A 114 -10.79 -17.91 -2.29
N GLY A 115 -11.05 -16.87 -3.09
CA GLY A 115 -12.40 -16.38 -3.37
C GLY A 115 -13.11 -15.73 -2.17
N ARG A 116 -12.40 -15.44 -1.07
CA ARG A 116 -12.96 -14.82 0.14
C ARG A 116 -12.55 -13.35 0.24
N ALA A 117 -13.47 -12.44 -0.06
CA ALA A 117 -13.25 -11.02 0.13
C ALA A 117 -13.10 -10.68 1.62
N ALA A 118 -12.00 -10.03 1.98
CA ALA A 118 -11.76 -9.49 3.30
C ALA A 118 -10.92 -8.21 3.20
N VAL A 119 -11.24 -7.23 4.03
CA VAL A 119 -10.31 -6.13 4.31
C VAL A 119 -9.29 -6.66 5.29
N TRP A 120 -8.02 -6.34 5.06
CA TRP A 120 -6.94 -6.67 5.99
C TRP A 120 -6.54 -5.43 6.75
N ARG A 121 -6.40 -5.55 8.07
CA ARG A 121 -6.05 -4.46 8.98
C ARG A 121 -4.71 -4.75 9.64
N SER A 122 -3.89 -3.71 9.79
CA SER A 122 -2.82 -3.68 10.77
C SER A 122 -3.14 -2.62 11.82
N ARG A 123 -2.68 -2.83 13.06
CA ARG A 123 -2.75 -1.89 14.19
C ARG A 123 -1.38 -1.55 14.78
N ASP A 124 -0.33 -2.06 14.15
CA ASP A 124 1.07 -2.02 14.59
C ASP A 124 1.96 -1.63 13.41
N ALA A 125 1.43 -0.77 12.55
CA ALA A 125 2.13 -0.21 11.41
C ALA A 125 2.67 -1.24 10.39
N GLY A 126 1.94 -2.32 10.22
CA GLY A 126 2.26 -3.38 9.27
C GLY A 126 3.26 -4.40 9.79
N GLU A 127 3.54 -4.41 11.10
CA GLU A 127 4.29 -5.52 11.73
C GLU A 127 3.46 -6.81 11.72
N SER A 128 2.14 -6.70 11.88
CA SER A 128 1.20 -7.81 11.73
C SER A 128 -0.09 -7.38 11.04
N TRP A 129 -0.79 -8.38 10.50
CA TRP A 129 -2.03 -8.20 9.77
C TRP A 129 -3.10 -9.20 10.21
N GLU A 130 -4.33 -8.74 10.27
CA GLU A 130 -5.51 -9.55 10.55
C GLU A 130 -6.59 -9.35 9.47
N ALA A 131 -7.30 -10.42 9.13
CA ALA A 131 -8.45 -10.36 8.25
C ALA A 131 -9.69 -9.86 9.01
N LEU A 132 -10.37 -8.86 8.46
CA LEU A 132 -11.71 -8.44 8.90
C LEU A 132 -12.76 -9.23 8.11
N ASP A 133 -12.80 -10.54 8.33
CA ASP A 133 -13.68 -11.48 7.64
C ASP A 133 -14.85 -11.96 8.52
N GLN A 134 -14.96 -11.42 9.73
CA GLN A 134 -16.15 -11.58 10.54
C GLN A 134 -17.30 -10.83 9.87
N VAL A 135 -18.22 -11.60 9.29
CA VAL A 135 -19.53 -11.10 8.89
C VAL A 135 -20.12 -10.38 10.10
N CYS A 136 -20.43 -9.10 9.94
CA CYS A 136 -21.32 -8.42 10.87
C CYS A 136 -22.57 -9.28 10.96
N GLN A 137 -22.71 -10.07 12.02
CA GLN A 137 -23.95 -10.79 12.30
C GLN A 137 -25.02 -9.70 12.28
N PRO A 138 -26.04 -9.77 11.39
CA PRO A 138 -27.10 -8.78 11.43
C PRO A 138 -27.63 -8.81 12.86
N ARG A 139 -27.47 -7.68 13.58
CA ARG A 139 -28.05 -7.52 14.91
C ARG A 139 -29.52 -7.87 14.73
N ALA A 140 -29.96 -8.98 15.32
CA ALA A 140 -31.32 -9.44 15.16
C ALA A 140 -32.25 -8.25 15.45
N LEU A 141 -32.96 -7.79 14.42
CA LEU A 141 -34.03 -6.82 14.60
C LEU A 141 -35.03 -7.52 15.50
N THR A 142 -35.02 -7.18 16.78
CA THR A 142 -36.06 -7.62 17.70
C THR A 142 -37.33 -6.95 17.20
N PRO A 143 -38.35 -7.71 16.74
CA PRO A 143 -39.62 -7.10 16.36
C PRO A 143 -40.22 -6.38 17.57
N PRO A 144 -41.00 -5.31 17.36
CA PRO A 144 -41.66 -4.57 18.44
C PRO A 144 -42.64 -5.44 19.24
#